data_AF-T1BML5-F1
#
_entry.id   AF-T1BML5-F1
#
_cell.length_a   1.000
_cell.length_b   1.000
_cell.length_c   1.000
_cell.angle_alpha   90.00
_cell.angle_beta   90.00
_cell.angle_gamma   90.00
#
_symmetry.space_group_name_H-M   'P 1'
#
loop_
_entity.id
_entity.type
_entity.pdbx_description
1 polymer ?
#
loop_
_entity_poly.entity_id
_entity_poly.type
_entity_poly.pdbx_seq_one_letter_code
_entity_poly.pdbx_strand_id
1 'polypeptide(L)'
;YHLDKMRRGYDQLINVLGSDHHGYAPRIRAGLEALGEDPDRLEVRLVQFAVLYRAGQRVQMSTRSGSFVTLRELVDEVGRDAARFFYVLRSEAQHLDFDLDLAKSQSQENPVYYVQYAHARIASLFRESAERGLQPDPGDRQAWERLDQPLERTLLT
;
A
#
# COMPACT_ATOMS: atom_id res chain seq x y z
N TYR A 1 -27.55 -8.66 2.23
CA TYR A 1 -26.46 -7.67 2.20
C TYR A 1 -26.15 -7.22 0.77
N HIS A 2 -25.60 -8.06 -0.11
CA HIS A 2 -25.26 -7.66 -1.49
C HIS A 2 -26.49 -7.19 -2.31
N LEU A 3 -27.57 -7.98 -2.29
CA LEU A 3 -28.84 -7.62 -2.94
C LEU A 3 -29.39 -6.27 -2.48
N ASP A 4 -29.32 -5.99 -1.18
CA ASP A 4 -29.75 -4.71 -0.62
C ASP A 4 -28.91 -3.54 -1.18
N LYS A 5 -27.58 -3.71 -1.28
CA LYS A 5 -26.73 -2.71 -1.94
C LYS A 5 -27.10 -2.52 -3.41
N MET A 6 -27.31 -3.59 -4.17
CA MET A 6 -27.70 -3.47 -5.59
C MET A 6 -29.04 -2.73 -5.75
N ARG A 7 -30.01 -3.01 -4.88
CA ARG A 7 -31.31 -2.31 -4.84
C ARG A 7 -31.20 -0.83 -4.47
N ARG A 8 -30.18 -0.44 -3.70
CA ARG A 8 -29.85 0.97 -3.44
C ARG A 8 -29.18 1.67 -4.63
N GLY A 9 -28.95 0.97 -5.74
CA GLY A 9 -28.43 1.54 -6.99
C GLY A 9 -26.91 1.52 -7.15
N TYR A 10 -26.17 0.71 -6.37
CA TYR A 10 -24.72 0.62 -6.54
C TYR A 10 -24.34 -0.33 -7.68
N ASP A 11 -23.66 0.18 -8.71
CA ASP A 11 -23.32 -0.59 -9.92
C ASP A 11 -22.19 -1.60 -9.73
N GLN A 12 -21.25 -1.31 -8.82
CA GLN A 12 -20.11 -2.17 -8.51
C GLN A 12 -20.02 -2.44 -7.01
N LEU A 13 -19.80 -3.69 -6.65
CA LEU A 13 -19.57 -4.15 -5.28
C LEU A 13 -18.16 -4.73 -5.19
N ILE A 14 -17.31 -4.15 -4.34
CA ILE A 14 -15.96 -4.67 -4.08
C ILE A 14 -15.93 -5.26 -2.68
N ASN A 15 -15.64 -6.56 -2.59
CA ASN A 15 -15.40 -7.27 -1.35
C ASN A 15 -13.90 -7.54 -1.21
N VAL A 16 -13.29 -7.08 -0.12
CA VAL A 16 -11.92 -7.42 0.26
C VAL A 16 -11.99 -8.46 1.37
N LEU A 17 -11.50 -9.67 1.10
CA LEU A 17 -11.57 -10.81 2.02
C LEU A 17 -10.18 -11.42 2.23
N GLY A 18 -9.99 -12.12 3.34
CA GLY A 18 -8.81 -12.96 3.53
C GLY A 18 -8.82 -14.15 2.55
N SER A 19 -7.65 -14.65 2.16
CA SER A 19 -7.51 -15.77 1.22
C SER A 19 -8.14 -17.08 1.70
N ASP A 20 -8.31 -17.24 3.02
CA ASP A 20 -9.06 -18.32 3.67
C ASP A 20 -10.57 -18.31 3.31
N HIS A 21 -11.10 -17.18 2.83
CA HIS A 21 -12.48 -17.03 2.40
C HIS A 21 -12.68 -17.20 0.88
N HIS A 22 -11.69 -17.70 0.14
CA HIS A 22 -11.77 -17.87 -1.32
C HIS A 22 -13.04 -18.61 -1.80
N GLY A 23 -13.50 -19.60 -1.02
CA GLY A 23 -14.71 -20.38 -1.34
C GLY A 23 -16.03 -19.59 -1.25
N TYR A 24 -16.03 -18.37 -0.69
CA TYR A 24 -17.25 -17.56 -0.56
C TYR A 24 -17.62 -16.86 -1.85
N ALA A 25 -16.62 -16.43 -2.63
CA ALA A 25 -16.84 -15.72 -3.89
C ALA A 25 -17.79 -16.46 -4.85
N PRO A 26 -17.55 -17.74 -5.21
CA PRO A 26 -18.45 -18.45 -6.12
C PRO A 26 -19.86 -18.65 -5.53
N ARG A 27 -19.98 -18.84 -4.21
CA ARG A 27 -21.29 -19.02 -3.54
C ARG A 27 -22.12 -17.76 -3.56
N ILE A 28 -21.50 -16.60 -3.32
CA ILE A 28 -22.20 -15.30 -3.35
C ILE A 28 -22.62 -14.98 -4.78
N ARG A 29 -21.74 -15.20 -5.77
CA ARG A 29 -22.08 -15.00 -7.20
C ARG A 29 -23.28 -15.85 -7.61
N ALA A 30 -23.27 -17.15 -7.31
CA ALA A 30 -24.39 -18.04 -7.60
C ALA A 30 -25.69 -17.59 -6.91
N GLY A 31 -25.61 -17.07 -5.69
CA GLY A 31 -26.77 -16.52 -4.99
C GLY A 31 -27.33 -15.26 -5.64
N LEU A 32 -26.47 -14.36 -6.16
CA LEU A 32 -26.89 -13.17 -6.89
C LEU A 32 -27.59 -13.54 -8.21
N GLU A 33 -26.98 -14.46 -8.96
CA GLU A 33 -27.54 -14.96 -10.22
C GLU A 33 -28.92 -15.60 -9.99
N ALA A 34 -29.06 -16.44 -8.96
CA ALA A 34 -30.34 -17.07 -8.61
C ALA A 34 -31.43 -16.05 -8.19
N LEU A 35 -31.03 -14.84 -7.78
CA LEU A 35 -31.94 -13.75 -7.42
C LEU A 35 -32.21 -12.79 -8.60
N GLY A 36 -31.68 -13.08 -9.79
CA GLY A 36 -31.86 -12.29 -11.00
C GLY A 36 -30.94 -11.05 -11.09
N GLU A 37 -29.89 -10.99 -10.28
CA GLU A 37 -28.89 -9.91 -10.33
C GLU A 37 -27.67 -10.34 -11.16
N ASP A 38 -27.01 -9.37 -11.80
CA ASP A 38 -25.76 -9.61 -12.51
C ASP A 38 -24.61 -9.91 -11.52
N PRO A 39 -24.04 -11.13 -11.53
CA PRO A 39 -22.98 -11.52 -10.62
C PRO A 39 -21.65 -10.81 -10.92
N ASP A 40 -21.42 -10.28 -12.12
CA ASP A 40 -20.15 -9.64 -12.50
C ASP A 40 -19.97 -8.27 -11.87
N ARG A 41 -21.07 -7.67 -11.40
CA ARG A 41 -21.05 -6.46 -10.55
C ARG A 41 -20.35 -6.69 -9.21
N LEU A 42 -20.17 -7.94 -8.78
CA LEU A 42 -19.36 -8.28 -7.61
C LEU A 42 -17.91 -8.53 -8.01
N GLU A 43 -16.99 -7.81 -7.38
CA GLU A 43 -15.56 -8.03 -7.43
C GLU A 43 -15.10 -8.52 -6.06
N VAL A 44 -14.31 -9.59 -6.03
CA VAL A 44 -13.74 -10.13 -4.78
C VAL A 44 -12.22 -10.09 -4.87
N ARG A 45 -11.60 -9.28 -4.01
CA ARG A 45 -10.15 -9.23 -3.82
C ARG A 45 -9.78 -10.08 -2.63
N LEU A 46 -8.89 -11.05 -2.85
CA LEU A 46 -8.37 -11.92 -1.81
C LEU A 46 -7.01 -11.40 -1.37
N VAL A 47 -6.91 -11.05 -0.10
CA VAL A 47 -5.67 -10.57 0.53
C VAL A 47 -5.02 -11.74 1.25
N GLN A 48 -3.74 -11.96 0.99
CA GLN A 48 -2.97 -12.99 1.67
C GLN A 48 -2.61 -12.60 3.11
N PHE A 49 -2.23 -13.62 3.88
CA PHE A 49 -1.79 -13.44 5.26
C PHE A 49 -0.45 -12.70 5.34
N ALA A 50 -0.36 -11.84 6.36
CA ALA A 50 0.89 -11.24 6.79
C ALA A 50 1.54 -12.07 7.89
N VAL A 51 2.86 -12.21 7.84
CA VAL A 51 3.69 -12.85 8.85
C VAL A 51 4.62 -11.80 9.44
N LEU A 52 4.62 -11.64 10.75
CA LEU A 52 5.48 -10.68 11.42
C LEU A 52 6.83 -11.30 11.73
N TYR A 53 7.90 -10.57 11.47
CA TYR A 53 9.27 -10.91 11.82
C TYR A 53 9.85 -9.86 12.75
N ARG A 54 10.62 -10.30 13.74
CA ARG A 54 11.41 -9.47 14.66
C ARG A 54 12.75 -10.14 14.89
N ALA A 55 13.84 -9.38 14.78
CA ALA A 55 15.21 -9.84 14.85
C ALA A 55 15.47 -11.04 13.93
N GLY A 56 14.90 -11.01 12.72
CA GLY A 56 14.97 -12.10 11.74
C GLY A 56 14.18 -13.37 12.10
N GLN A 57 13.45 -13.38 13.21
CA GLN A 57 12.66 -14.51 13.67
C GLN A 57 11.17 -14.25 13.52
N ARG A 58 10.42 -15.27 13.11
CA ARG A 58 8.96 -15.19 13.04
C ARG A 58 8.39 -14.98 14.44
N VAL A 59 7.58 -13.93 14.60
CA VAL A 59 6.84 -13.68 15.84
C VAL A 59 5.81 -14.81 16.02
N GLN A 60 5.97 -15.59 17.08
CA GLN A 60 5.03 -16.66 17.39
C GLN A 60 3.71 -16.08 17.90
N MET A 61 2.62 -16.46 17.25
CA MET A 61 1.26 -16.19 17.71
C MET A 61 0.63 -17.51 18.17
N SER A 62 -0.12 -17.47 19.26
CA SER A 62 -0.79 -18.62 19.85
C SER A 62 -2.22 -18.26 20.19
N THR A 63 -3.15 -18.90 19.47
CA THR A 63 -4.58 -18.79 19.73
C THR A 63 -4.98 -19.39 21.08
N ARG A 64 -4.29 -20.45 21.53
CA ARG A 64 -4.60 -21.15 22.79
C ARG A 64 -4.18 -20.37 24.03
N SER A 65 -3.08 -19.63 23.95
CA SER A 65 -2.62 -18.78 25.05
C SER A 65 -3.07 -17.33 24.94
N GLY A 66 -3.81 -16.98 23.87
CA GLY A 66 -4.25 -15.61 23.60
C GLY A 66 -3.12 -14.64 23.25
N SER A 67 -1.94 -15.15 22.86
CA SER A 67 -0.80 -14.33 22.48
C SER A 67 -0.86 -13.99 20.99
N PHE A 68 -1.19 -12.75 20.66
CA PHE A 68 -1.17 -12.24 19.29
C PHE A 68 -0.79 -10.76 19.32
N VAL A 69 -0.19 -10.28 18.22
CA VAL A 69 0.07 -8.85 18.02
C VAL A 69 -1.17 -8.25 17.39
N THR A 70 -1.80 -7.32 18.08
CA THR A 70 -2.92 -6.55 17.54
C THR A 70 -2.43 -5.59 16.47
N LEU A 71 -3.31 -5.20 15.55
CA LEU A 71 -3.00 -4.14 14.59
C LEU A 71 -2.65 -2.81 15.29
N ARG A 72 -3.25 -2.55 16.47
CA ARG A 72 -2.95 -1.36 17.26
C ARG A 72 -1.51 -1.39 17.76
N GLU A 73 -1.09 -2.48 18.41
CA GLU A 73 0.28 -2.64 18.88
C GLU A 73 1.30 -2.56 17.74
N LEU A 74 0.98 -3.17 16.58
CA LEU A 74 1.83 -3.07 15.40
C LEU A 74 1.99 -1.59 14.96
N VAL A 75 0.89 -0.86 14.82
CA VAL A 75 0.89 0.55 14.42
C VAL A 75 1.59 1.43 15.44
N ASP A 76 1.40 1.18 16.73
CA ASP A 76 2.05 1.91 17.81
C ASP A 76 3.57 1.64 17.83
N GLU A 77 4.01 0.44 17.46
CA GLU A 77 5.42 0.05 17.40
C GLU A 77 6.15 0.66 16.19
N VAL A 78 5.56 0.57 14.98
CA VAL A 78 6.27 0.95 13.73
C VAL A 78 5.85 2.31 13.18
N GLY A 79 4.75 2.87 13.69
CA GLY A 79 4.14 4.08 13.16
C GLY A 79 3.15 3.78 12.01
N ARG A 80 2.11 4.61 11.94
CA ARG A 80 0.99 4.47 10.99
C ARG A 80 1.43 4.47 9.53
N ASP A 81 2.38 5.33 9.17
CA ASP A 81 2.78 5.50 7.79
C ASP A 81 3.63 4.33 7.33
N ALA A 82 4.53 3.83 8.19
CA ALA A 82 5.29 2.62 7.90
C ALA A 82 4.38 1.39 7.78
N ALA A 83 3.44 1.21 8.71
CA ALA A 83 2.46 0.13 8.62
C ALA A 83 1.73 0.16 7.27
N ARG A 84 1.13 1.28 6.90
CA ARG A 84 0.40 1.41 5.62
C ARG A 84 1.29 1.16 4.41
N PHE A 85 2.46 1.79 4.39
CA PHE A 85 3.37 1.69 3.24
C PHE A 85 3.80 0.26 2.99
N PHE A 86 4.19 -0.48 4.04
CA PHE A 86 4.61 -1.87 3.90
C PHE A 86 3.47 -2.79 3.43
N TYR A 87 2.23 -2.55 3.90
CA TYR A 87 1.07 -3.32 3.43
C TYR A 87 0.74 -3.08 1.95
N VAL A 88 0.96 -1.87 1.43
CA VAL A 88 0.67 -1.54 0.01
C VAL A 88 1.86 -1.76 -0.93
N LEU A 89 3.07 -1.95 -0.39
CA LEU A 89 4.28 -2.20 -1.17
C LEU A 89 4.27 -3.56 -1.87
N ARG A 90 3.45 -4.50 -1.40
CA ARG A 90 3.25 -5.83 -1.99
C ARG A 90 1.85 -5.95 -2.57
N SER A 91 1.73 -6.75 -3.63
CA SER A 91 0.40 -7.09 -4.16
C SER A 91 -0.39 -7.87 -3.12
N GLU A 92 -1.70 -7.65 -3.11
CA GLU A 92 -2.67 -8.35 -2.27
C GLU A 92 -2.62 -9.88 -2.43
N ALA A 93 -2.19 -10.37 -3.60
CA ALA A 93 -2.10 -11.78 -3.91
C ALA A 93 -0.82 -12.45 -3.35
N GLN A 94 0.10 -11.68 -2.78
CA GLN A 94 1.37 -12.18 -2.25
C GLN A 94 1.37 -12.21 -0.72
N HIS A 95 1.98 -13.24 -0.14
CA HIS A 95 2.25 -13.25 1.30
C HIS A 95 3.16 -12.07 1.66
N LEU A 96 2.82 -11.42 2.78
CA LEU A 96 3.59 -10.29 3.28
C LEU A 96 4.43 -10.73 4.48
N ASP A 97 5.73 -10.81 4.30
CA ASP A 97 6.68 -10.89 5.41
C ASP A 97 6.96 -9.47 5.91
N PHE A 98 6.34 -9.13 7.04
CA PHE A 98 6.44 -7.81 7.67
C PHE A 98 7.60 -7.82 8.67
N ASP A 99 8.73 -7.24 8.27
CA ASP A 99 9.88 -7.04 9.16
C ASP A 99 9.67 -5.79 10.02
N LEU A 100 9.43 -5.99 11.32
CA LEU A 100 9.20 -4.92 12.28
C LEU A 100 10.43 -4.03 12.48
N ASP A 101 11.62 -4.61 12.45
CA ASP A 101 12.85 -3.87 12.71
C ASP A 101 13.23 -3.02 11.51
N LEU A 102 13.04 -3.55 10.28
CA LEU A 102 13.17 -2.76 9.06
C LEU A 102 12.16 -1.60 9.03
N ALA A 103 10.90 -1.85 9.42
CA ALA A 103 9.86 -0.80 9.42
C ALA A 103 10.17 0.34 10.41
N LYS A 104 10.87 0.05 11.51
CA LYS A 104 11.32 1.05 12.51
C LYS A 104 12.63 1.74 12.14
N SER A 105 13.43 1.16 11.24
CA SER A 105 14.80 1.63 11.04
C SER A 105 14.84 2.96 10.30
N GLN A 106 15.84 3.79 10.63
CA GLN A 106 16.17 5.01 9.90
C GLN A 106 17.33 4.75 8.94
N SER A 107 17.19 3.72 8.09
CA SER A 107 18.19 3.33 7.10
C SER A 107 17.64 3.47 5.68
N GLN A 108 18.51 3.52 4.68
CA GLN A 108 18.09 3.54 3.27
C GLN A 108 17.42 2.24 2.82
N GLU A 109 17.57 1.16 3.59
CA GLU A 109 16.89 -0.12 3.33
C GLU A 109 15.39 -0.03 3.69
N ASN A 110 15.01 0.85 4.63
CA ASN A 110 13.61 1.12 4.92
C ASN A 110 13.03 2.02 3.82
N PRO A 111 12.10 1.51 2.99
CA PRO A 111 11.56 2.29 1.86
C PRO A 111 10.79 3.53 2.31
N VAL A 112 10.19 3.51 3.50
CA VAL A 112 9.46 4.65 4.06
C VAL A 112 10.43 5.77 4.41
N TYR A 113 11.48 5.43 5.16
CA TYR A 113 12.52 6.38 5.52
C TYR A 113 13.22 6.92 4.27
N TYR A 114 13.54 6.05 3.31
CA TYR A 114 14.17 6.44 2.06
C TYR A 114 13.35 7.49 1.27
N VAL A 115 12.04 7.25 1.09
CA VAL A 115 11.14 8.19 0.39
C VAL A 115 11.01 9.51 1.16
N GLN A 116 10.87 9.46 2.49
CA GLN A 116 10.79 10.66 3.32
C GLN A 116 12.08 11.48 3.26
N TYR A 117 13.23 10.82 3.32
CA TYR A 117 14.53 11.47 3.21
C TYR A 117 14.72 12.09 1.83
N ALA A 118 14.39 11.38 0.74
CA ALA A 118 14.44 11.90 -0.62
C ALA A 118 13.55 13.14 -0.77
N HIS A 119 12.31 13.08 -0.27
CA HIS A 119 11.40 14.23 -0.27
C HIS A 119 11.98 15.42 0.50
N ALA A 120 12.51 15.21 1.72
CA ALA A 120 13.09 16.28 2.52
C ALA A 120 14.28 16.94 1.81
N ARG A 121 15.12 16.15 1.14
CA ARG A 121 16.26 16.64 0.36
C ARG A 121 15.83 17.46 -0.85
N ILE A 122 14.86 16.97 -1.62
CA ILE A 122 14.29 17.69 -2.78
C ILE A 122 13.63 18.99 -2.32
N ALA A 123 12.83 18.96 -1.25
CA ALA A 123 12.21 20.16 -0.69
C ALA A 123 13.25 21.18 -0.20
N SER A 124 14.38 20.72 0.36
CA SER A 124 15.48 21.60 0.75
C SER A 124 16.14 22.28 -0.44
N LEU A 125 16.35 21.56 -1.54
CA LEU A 125 16.89 22.13 -2.77
C LEU A 125 15.97 23.23 -3.34
N PHE A 126 14.65 23.01 -3.32
CA PHE A 126 13.70 24.04 -3.76
C PHE A 126 13.71 25.28 -2.87
N ARG A 127 13.86 25.13 -1.54
CA ARG A 127 14.00 26.28 -0.62
C ARG A 127 15.28 27.07 -0.91
N GLU A 128 16.41 26.40 -1.04
CA GLU A 128 17.70 27.05 -1.36
C GLU A 128 17.64 27.75 -2.73
N SER A 129 17.02 27.12 -3.72
CA SER A 129 16.77 27.73 -5.04
C SER A 129 16.01 29.05 -4.91
N ALA A 130 14.92 29.07 -4.13
CA ALA A 130 14.12 30.26 -3.92
C ALA A 130 14.90 31.38 -3.19
N GLU A 131 15.72 31.04 -2.20
CA GLU A 131 16.59 32.00 -1.50
C GLU A 131 17.63 32.64 -2.43
N ARG A 132 18.07 31.90 -3.46
CA ARG A 132 18.96 32.38 -4.52
C ARG A 132 18.23 33.14 -5.64
N GLY A 133 16.92 33.35 -5.51
CA GLY A 133 16.09 34.01 -6.52
C GLY A 133 15.81 33.14 -7.76
N LEU A 134 16.07 31.82 -7.69
CA LEU A 134 15.80 30.88 -8.76
C LEU A 134 14.42 30.25 -8.52
N GLN A 135 13.47 30.53 -9.41
CA GLN A 135 12.14 29.91 -9.41
C GLN A 135 11.99 29.03 -10.66
N PRO A 136 12.17 27.71 -10.54
CA PRO A 136 11.99 26.80 -11.67
C PRO A 136 10.54 26.83 -12.14
N ASP A 137 10.32 27.09 -13.43
CA ASP A 137 9.03 26.93 -14.09
C ASP A 137 8.97 25.54 -14.74
N PRO A 138 8.13 24.61 -14.25
CA PRO A 138 7.96 23.30 -14.87
C PRO A 138 7.46 23.37 -16.33
N GLY A 139 6.81 24.48 -16.71
CA GLY A 139 6.30 24.73 -18.05
C GLY A 139 7.33 25.27 -19.04
N ASP A 140 8.54 25.66 -18.60
CA ASP A 140 9.58 26.19 -19.48
C ASP A 140 10.23 25.07 -20.30
N ARG A 141 9.70 24.83 -21.50
CA ARG A 141 10.22 23.82 -22.42
C ARG A 141 11.64 24.11 -22.92
N GLN A 142 12.10 25.37 -22.93
CA GLN A 142 13.48 25.66 -23.32
C GLN A 142 14.48 25.20 -22.25
N ALA A 143 14.08 25.25 -20.97
CA ALA A 143 14.88 24.69 -19.89
C ALA A 143 15.06 23.16 -20.02
N TRP A 144 14.09 22.45 -20.61
CA TRP A 144 14.16 21.00 -20.81
C TRP A 144 15.23 20.61 -21.84
N GLU A 145 15.49 21.46 -22.84
CA GLU A 145 16.54 21.22 -23.84
C GLU A 145 17.95 21.19 -23.23
N ARG A 146 18.11 21.74 -22.01
CA ARG A 146 19.37 21.76 -21.27
C ARG A 146 19.61 20.51 -20.42
N LEU A 147 18.64 19.61 -20.33
CA LEU A 147 18.75 18.31 -19.64
C LEU A 147 19.42 17.28 -20.56
N ASP A 148 20.72 17.46 -20.78
CA ASP A 148 21.51 16.68 -21.74
C ASP A 148 22.12 15.39 -21.19
N GLN A 149 22.10 15.21 -19.86
CA GLN A 149 22.69 14.03 -19.23
C GLN A 149 21.77 12.81 -19.37
N PRO A 150 22.34 11.60 -19.56
CA PRO A 150 21.55 10.37 -19.67
C PRO A 150 20.60 10.15 -18.49
N LEU A 151 21.05 10.45 -17.27
CA LEU A 151 20.25 10.28 -16.06
C LEU A 151 19.05 11.23 -15.99
N GLU A 152 19.20 12.46 -16.46
CA GLU A 152 18.11 13.45 -16.47
C GLU A 152 17.00 12.99 -17.41
N ARG A 153 17.37 12.45 -18.58
CA ARG A 153 16.41 11.91 -19.55
C ARG A 153 15.63 10.72 -19.02
N THR A 154 16.25 9.85 -18.20
CA THR A 154 15.57 8.73 -17.55
C THR A 154 14.46 9.19 -16.60
N LEU A 155 14.60 10.36 -15.97
CA LEU A 155 13.60 10.87 -15.03
C LEU A 155 12.38 11.52 -15.72
N LEU A 156 12.44 11.75 -17.04
CA LEU A 156 11.37 12.37 -17.83
C LEU A 156 10.42 11.37 -18.50
N THR A 157 10.74 10.08 -18.46
CA THR A 157 9.99 8.98 -19.10
C THR A 157 9.36 8.07 -18.06
#